data_AF-A0A533V8L6-F1
#
_entry.id   AF-A0A533V8L6-F1
#
_cell.length_a   1.000
_cell.length_b   1.000
_cell.length_c   1.000
_cell.angle_alpha   90.00
_cell.angle_beta   90.00
_cell.angle_gamma   90.00
#
_symmetry.space_group_name_H-M   'P 1'
#
loop_
_entity.id
_entity.type
_entity.pdbx_description
1 polymer ?
#
loop_
_entity_poly.entity_id
_entity_poly.type
_entity_poly.pdbx_seq_one_letter_code
_entity_poly.pdbx_strand_id
1 'polypeptide(L)'
;MFGYFAFDLNKKISFIFILIIASIIIIDSTIVEFYSFSGLRTSSTVNVVIFIAFSIVFAFSSVLLVTCVKTITSKTTYKLPKNLRKFHYIIFGTQLITISLISVTIFQIIVFNKYHILLLQLVTFISHLSALVFAIPLVFILAKWFKSRKNYIILLYIITFSLVSTNIVISLTYYENIFLRSNASEIRPYRISSYVTAFYSTPADESLSTVYNVIFILSFLVIWIATMAMLNQYKYRLGKIRYYALTIIPLIYFIFPFHTYFANLLSPFVLDSPIAVSVIYTILFSASKQVGAFLFSLSFLIASTIVPNDGVKKSLLISCIGMTILFSSVEITPLQYKVSPPYGLITEAFIPLGAFLLLVGIFTSAVNVSQDGKLRRDFRKSAIAQLNLLRTIGIAQMEKELVKNFKLVEKRSPNLETTQDYSEENVKQIVHEVLQELKQKDFRKREQS
;
A
#
# COMPACT_ATOMS: atom_id res chain seq x y z
N MET A 1 8.13 -20.61 22.29
CA MET A 1 9.43 -21.05 21.74
C MET A 1 9.45 -20.79 20.22
N PHE A 2 9.41 -19.53 19.79
CA PHE A 2 9.70 -19.16 18.41
C PHE A 2 11.04 -18.46 18.43
N GLY A 3 12.08 -19.17 17.96
CA GLY A 3 13.43 -18.62 17.86
C GLY A 3 13.41 -17.32 17.07
N TYR A 4 14.16 -16.33 17.55
CA TYR A 4 14.44 -15.09 16.86
C TYR A 4 15.21 -15.41 15.56
N PHE A 5 14.50 -15.82 14.50
CA PHE A 5 15.01 -15.66 13.14
C PHE A 5 15.10 -14.15 12.89
N ALA A 6 16.27 -13.57 13.16
CA ALA A 6 16.56 -12.19 12.85
C ALA A 6 16.70 -12.05 11.33
N PHE A 7 15.56 -12.04 10.65
CA PHE A 7 15.49 -11.83 9.22
C PHE A 7 15.92 -10.40 8.89
N ASP A 8 17.09 -10.23 8.27
CA ASP A 8 17.64 -8.91 7.96
C ASP A 8 17.11 -8.41 6.62
N LEU A 9 16.24 -7.40 6.66
CA LEU A 9 15.64 -6.83 5.46
C LEU A 9 16.67 -6.04 4.67
N ASN A 10 17.05 -6.57 3.50
CA ASN A 10 17.90 -5.89 2.54
C ASN A 10 17.20 -5.71 1.18
N LYS A 11 17.87 -5.02 0.25
CA LYS A 11 17.31 -4.72 -1.08
C LYS A 11 16.95 -5.98 -1.87
N LYS A 12 17.84 -6.99 -1.89
CA LYS A 12 17.63 -8.24 -2.66
C LYS A 12 16.41 -8.99 -2.13
N ILE A 13 16.35 -9.15 -0.82
CA ILE A 13 15.24 -9.80 -0.13
C ILE A 13 13.92 -9.05 -0.36
N SER A 14 13.93 -7.72 -0.23
CA SER A 14 12.72 -6.91 -0.48
C SER A 14 12.19 -7.08 -1.90
N PHE A 15 13.11 -7.15 -2.88
CA PHE A 15 12.75 -7.39 -4.27
C PHE A 15 12.17 -8.79 -4.49
N ILE A 16 12.72 -9.82 -3.84
CA ILE A 16 12.16 -11.18 -3.88
C ILE A 16 10.74 -11.22 -3.32
N PHE A 17 10.46 -10.56 -2.18
CA PHE A 17 9.10 -10.46 -1.65
C PHE A 17 8.14 -9.79 -2.62
N ILE A 18 8.57 -8.67 -3.21
CA ILE A 18 7.78 -7.91 -4.18
C ILE A 18 7.41 -8.81 -5.36
N LEU A 19 8.38 -9.52 -5.94
CA LEU A 19 8.13 -10.41 -7.08
C LEU A 19 7.17 -11.54 -6.71
N ILE A 20 7.42 -12.27 -5.62
CA ILE A 20 6.59 -13.41 -5.21
C ILE A 20 5.15 -12.96 -4.94
N ILE A 21 4.97 -11.89 -4.15
CA ILE A 21 3.64 -11.42 -3.77
C ILE A 21 2.91 -10.82 -4.98
N ALA A 22 3.60 -10.03 -5.82
CA ALA A 22 2.99 -9.48 -7.02
C ALA A 22 2.57 -10.57 -8.00
N SER A 23 3.38 -11.62 -8.20
CA SER A 23 3.02 -12.75 -9.06
C SER A 23 1.78 -13.49 -8.55
N ILE A 24 1.68 -13.72 -7.24
CA ILE A 24 0.50 -14.36 -6.64
C ILE A 24 -0.74 -13.50 -6.84
N ILE A 25 -0.65 -12.20 -6.57
CA ILE A 25 -1.76 -11.27 -6.75
C ILE A 25 -2.23 -11.24 -8.21
N ILE A 26 -1.30 -11.17 -9.17
CA ILE A 26 -1.64 -11.18 -10.59
C ILE A 26 -2.40 -12.47 -10.94
N ILE A 27 -1.88 -13.63 -10.55
CA ILE A 27 -2.49 -14.90 -10.93
C ILE A 27 -3.83 -15.09 -10.22
N ASP A 28 -3.91 -14.79 -8.92
CA ASP A 28 -5.13 -14.94 -8.11
C ASP A 28 -6.27 -14.04 -8.62
N SER A 29 -6.00 -12.81 -9.06
CA SER A 29 -7.07 -11.94 -9.58
C SER A 29 -7.47 -12.22 -11.03
N THR A 30 -6.61 -12.87 -11.83
CA THR A 30 -6.82 -12.99 -13.29
C THR A 30 -7.17 -14.39 -13.76
N ILE A 31 -6.91 -15.42 -12.95
CA ILE A 31 -7.17 -16.82 -13.31
C ILE A 31 -8.63 -17.07 -13.68
N VAL A 32 -9.57 -16.38 -13.00
CA VAL A 32 -11.00 -16.48 -13.30
C VAL A 32 -11.30 -15.90 -14.67
N GLU A 33 -10.86 -14.68 -14.96
CA GLU A 33 -11.04 -14.03 -16.26
C GLU A 33 -10.43 -14.86 -17.39
N PHE A 34 -9.21 -15.36 -17.18
CA PHE A 34 -8.52 -16.21 -18.15
C PHE A 34 -9.32 -17.47 -18.49
N TYR A 35 -9.82 -18.23 -17.50
CA TYR A 35 -10.66 -19.41 -17.78
C TYR A 35 -12.02 -19.06 -18.37
N SER A 36 -12.56 -17.89 -18.02
CA SER A 36 -13.83 -17.40 -18.55
C SER A 36 -13.74 -17.12 -20.04
N PHE A 37 -12.68 -16.42 -20.47
CA PHE A 37 -12.50 -16.05 -21.88
C PHE A 37 -11.92 -17.18 -22.74
N SER A 38 -11.00 -17.98 -22.20
CA SER A 38 -10.36 -19.06 -22.98
C SER A 38 -11.24 -20.30 -23.15
N GLY A 39 -12.23 -20.49 -22.28
CA GLY A 39 -13.04 -21.72 -22.25
C GLY A 39 -12.22 -22.98 -21.87
N LEU A 40 -10.97 -22.81 -21.44
CA LEU A 40 -10.09 -23.92 -21.08
C LEU A 40 -10.64 -24.70 -19.89
N ARG A 41 -10.51 -26.03 -19.97
CA ARG A 41 -10.96 -26.96 -18.94
C ARG A 41 -9.78 -27.32 -18.05
N THR A 42 -9.71 -26.71 -16.87
CA THR A 42 -8.78 -27.17 -15.83
C THR A 42 -9.48 -28.10 -14.85
N SER A 43 -8.75 -29.12 -14.40
CA SER A 43 -9.23 -30.02 -13.36
C SER A 43 -9.50 -29.22 -12.08
N SER A 44 -10.65 -29.46 -11.44
CA SER A 44 -11.00 -28.82 -10.17
C SER A 44 -9.90 -29.04 -9.11
N THR A 45 -9.25 -30.19 -9.11
CA THR A 45 -8.14 -30.51 -8.21
C THR A 45 -6.94 -29.60 -8.42
N VAL A 46 -6.60 -29.27 -9.67
CA VAL A 46 -5.47 -28.37 -9.98
C VAL A 46 -5.75 -26.97 -9.43
N ASN A 47 -6.98 -26.48 -9.62
CA ASN A 47 -7.37 -25.17 -9.10
C ASN A 47 -7.30 -25.12 -7.58
N VAL A 48 -7.77 -26.18 -6.89
CA VAL A 48 -7.68 -26.27 -5.42
C VAL A 48 -6.21 -26.28 -4.96
N VAL A 49 -5.32 -27.01 -5.63
CA VAL A 49 -3.89 -27.04 -5.31
C VAL A 49 -3.25 -25.66 -5.48
N ILE A 50 -3.58 -24.92 -6.55
CA ILE A 50 -3.09 -23.55 -6.78
C ILE A 50 -3.57 -22.62 -5.65
N PHE A 51 -4.85 -22.67 -5.29
CA PHE A 51 -5.42 -21.87 -4.21
C PHE A 51 -4.78 -22.16 -2.85
N ILE A 52 -4.52 -23.44 -2.53
CA ILE A 52 -3.79 -23.84 -1.32
C ILE A 52 -2.36 -23.29 -1.34
N ALA A 53 -1.66 -23.38 -2.47
CA ALA A 53 -0.31 -22.84 -2.60
C ALA A 53 -0.28 -21.33 -2.35
N PHE A 54 -1.21 -20.56 -2.93
CA PHE A 54 -1.34 -19.12 -2.69
C PHE A 54 -1.62 -18.81 -1.22
N SER A 55 -2.50 -19.59 -0.59
CA SER A 55 -2.84 -19.43 0.83
C SER A 55 -1.65 -19.68 1.75
N ILE A 56 -0.82 -20.69 1.46
CA ILE A 56 0.41 -20.99 2.21
C ILE A 56 1.41 -19.84 2.07
N VAL A 57 1.61 -19.33 0.85
CA VAL A 57 2.55 -18.22 0.63
C VAL A 57 2.04 -16.94 1.29
N PHE A 58 0.73 -16.65 1.24
CA PHE A 58 0.13 -15.55 1.98
C PHE A 58 0.39 -15.69 3.48
N ALA A 59 0.08 -16.84 4.09
CA ALA A 59 0.29 -17.07 5.52
C ALA A 59 1.76 -16.91 5.92
N PHE A 60 2.68 -17.50 5.16
CA PHE A 60 4.12 -17.41 5.46
C PHE A 60 4.66 -15.99 5.28
N SER A 61 4.37 -15.35 4.14
CA SER A 61 4.88 -14.01 3.84
C SER A 61 4.32 -12.95 4.79
N SER A 62 3.03 -13.03 5.14
CA SER A 62 2.38 -12.09 6.05
C SER A 62 2.97 -12.15 7.47
N VAL A 63 3.12 -13.34 8.04
CA VAL A 63 3.72 -13.57 9.36
C VAL A 63 5.18 -13.11 9.38
N LEU A 64 5.95 -13.44 8.33
CA LEU A 64 7.35 -13.04 8.21
C LEU A 64 7.47 -11.51 8.14
N LEU A 65 6.70 -10.84 7.29
CA LEU A 65 6.75 -9.39 7.13
C LEU A 65 6.35 -8.64 8.41
N VAL A 66 5.30 -9.10 9.12
CA VAL A 66 4.90 -8.49 10.40
C VAL A 66 5.97 -8.69 11.47
N THR A 67 6.57 -9.88 11.55
CA THR A 67 7.66 -10.16 12.50
C THR A 67 8.92 -9.34 12.18
N CYS A 68 9.23 -9.18 10.90
CA CYS A 68 10.34 -8.36 10.42
C CYS A 68 10.14 -6.89 10.82
N VAL A 69 8.95 -6.33 10.59
CA VAL A 69 8.60 -4.97 11.01
C VAL A 69 8.74 -4.81 12.51
N LYS A 70 8.21 -5.76 13.31
CA LYS A 70 8.36 -5.75 14.77
C LYS A 70 9.83 -5.63 15.18
N THR A 71 10.68 -6.44 14.56
CA THR A 71 12.11 -6.51 14.86
C THR A 71 12.80 -5.19 14.52
N ILE A 72 12.57 -4.64 13.32
CA ILE A 72 13.15 -3.37 12.86
C ILE A 72 12.69 -2.21 13.76
N THR A 73 11.39 -2.14 14.04
CA THR A 73 10.81 -1.11 14.89
C THR A 73 11.30 -1.23 16.34
N SER A 74 11.49 -2.45 16.87
CA SER A 74 12.01 -2.65 18.24
C SER A 74 13.50 -2.33 18.41
N LYS A 75 14.30 -2.54 17.36
CA LYS A 75 15.74 -2.21 17.34
C LYS A 75 16.02 -0.74 17.10
N THR A 76 14.99 0.04 16.79
CA THR A 76 15.15 1.48 16.61
C THR A 76 15.60 2.08 17.93
N THR A 77 16.72 2.81 17.93
CA THR A 77 17.35 3.41 19.13
C THR A 77 16.42 4.33 19.92
N TYR A 78 15.31 4.73 19.30
CA TYR A 78 14.40 5.74 19.81
C TYR A 78 13.03 5.16 20.16
N LYS A 79 12.43 5.69 21.24
CA LYS A 79 11.11 5.26 21.71
C LYS A 79 10.04 5.65 20.69
N LEU A 80 9.54 4.65 19.95
CA LEU A 80 8.39 4.86 19.08
C LEU A 80 7.13 5.23 19.87
N PRO A 81 6.25 6.07 19.32
CA PRO A 81 5.02 6.44 19.99
C PRO A 81 4.13 5.22 20.24
N LYS A 82 3.46 5.21 21.41
CA LYS A 82 2.57 4.12 21.90
C LYS A 82 1.55 3.64 20.86
N ASN A 83 1.14 4.50 19.92
CA ASN A 83 0.18 4.19 18.87
C ASN A 83 0.70 3.14 17.85
N LEU A 84 2.00 3.10 17.54
CA LEU A 84 2.56 2.09 16.62
C LEU A 84 2.54 0.69 17.21
N ARG A 85 2.76 0.57 18.52
CA ARG A 85 2.66 -0.71 19.20
C ARG A 85 1.24 -1.27 19.10
N LYS A 86 0.21 -0.41 19.17
CA LYS A 86 -1.19 -0.81 18.96
C LYS A 86 -1.42 -1.30 17.54
N PHE A 87 -0.94 -0.58 16.52
CA PHE A 87 -1.09 -1.00 15.12
C PHE A 87 -0.45 -2.37 14.85
N HIS A 88 0.68 -2.68 15.48
CA HIS A 88 1.32 -3.99 15.36
C HIS A 88 0.45 -5.14 15.92
N TYR A 89 -0.20 -4.93 17.07
CA TYR A 89 -1.12 -5.93 17.62
C TYR A 89 -2.38 -6.09 16.76
N ILE A 90 -2.89 -4.98 16.21
CA ILE A 90 -4.06 -5.00 15.32
C ILE A 90 -3.74 -5.83 14.07
N ILE A 91 -2.64 -5.55 13.35
CA ILE A 91 -2.32 -6.31 12.13
C ILE A 91 -2.05 -7.78 12.42
N PHE A 92 -1.39 -8.09 13.54
CA PHE A 92 -1.13 -9.47 13.94
C PHE A 92 -2.43 -10.23 14.19
N GLY A 93 -3.38 -9.60 14.90
CA GLY A 93 -4.72 -10.14 15.11
C GLY A 93 -5.50 -10.33 13.81
N THR A 94 -5.52 -9.31 12.95
CA THR A 94 -6.16 -9.38 11.62
C THR A 94 -5.62 -10.56 10.82
N GLN A 95 -4.29 -10.70 10.71
CA GLN A 95 -3.67 -11.79 9.95
C GLN A 95 -3.97 -13.17 10.54
N LEU A 96 -3.90 -13.32 11.86
CA LEU A 96 -4.20 -14.59 12.51
C LEU A 96 -5.65 -15.02 12.22
N ILE A 97 -6.60 -14.09 12.31
CA ILE A 97 -8.01 -14.36 12.02
C ILE A 97 -8.21 -14.68 10.53
N THR A 98 -7.64 -13.88 9.63
CA THR A 98 -7.74 -14.12 8.17
C THR A 98 -7.15 -15.46 7.76
N ILE A 99 -5.96 -15.82 8.26
CA ILE A 99 -5.33 -17.12 8.01
C ILE A 99 -6.20 -18.26 8.55
N SER A 100 -6.81 -18.09 9.73
CA SER A 100 -7.70 -19.10 10.31
C SER A 100 -8.94 -19.30 9.46
N LEU A 101 -9.60 -18.22 9.02
CA LEU A 101 -10.77 -18.29 8.15
C LEU A 101 -10.46 -18.94 6.80
N ILE A 102 -9.36 -18.55 6.15
CA ILE A 102 -8.92 -19.17 4.89
C ILE A 102 -8.63 -20.67 5.10
N SER A 103 -8.00 -21.04 6.21
CA SER A 103 -7.71 -22.44 6.54
C SER A 103 -9.00 -23.25 6.73
N VAL A 104 -10.03 -22.68 7.37
CA VAL A 104 -11.36 -23.30 7.48
C VAL A 104 -12.01 -23.45 6.10
N THR A 105 -11.92 -22.44 5.22
CA THR A 105 -12.43 -22.54 3.84
C THR A 105 -11.73 -23.66 3.06
N ILE A 106 -10.40 -23.77 3.17
CA ILE A 106 -9.63 -24.86 2.54
C ILE A 106 -10.07 -26.22 3.08
N PHE A 107 -10.22 -26.34 4.40
CA PHE A 107 -10.72 -27.57 5.01
C PHE A 107 -12.10 -27.97 4.47
N GLN A 108 -13.01 -27.00 4.34
CA GLN A 108 -14.33 -27.25 3.76
C GLN A 108 -14.26 -27.72 2.30
N ILE A 109 -13.41 -27.09 1.49
CA ILE A 109 -13.18 -27.48 0.09
C ILE A 109 -12.68 -28.93 0.01
N ILE A 110 -11.70 -29.32 0.82
CA ILE A 110 -11.09 -30.66 0.75
C ILE A 110 -12.05 -31.74 1.25
N VAL A 111 -12.72 -31.51 2.40
CA VAL A 111 -13.52 -32.55 3.08
C VAL A 111 -14.94 -32.64 2.55
N PHE A 112 -15.58 -31.49 2.32
CA PHE A 112 -17.00 -31.44 1.95
C PHE A 112 -17.22 -31.14 0.47
N ASN A 113 -16.16 -30.83 -0.28
CA ASN A 113 -16.24 -30.40 -1.68
C ASN A 113 -17.21 -29.23 -1.89
N LYS A 114 -17.27 -28.35 -0.89
CA LYS A 114 -18.11 -27.15 -0.83
C LYS A 114 -17.59 -26.22 0.25
N TYR A 115 -17.97 -24.95 0.24
CA TYR A 115 -17.67 -24.04 1.35
C TYR A 115 -18.77 -23.00 1.53
N HIS A 116 -18.88 -22.43 2.73
CA HIS A 116 -19.87 -21.42 3.04
C HIS A 116 -19.43 -20.02 2.61
N ILE A 117 -20.33 -19.31 1.92
CA ILE A 117 -20.08 -17.95 1.43
C ILE A 117 -19.81 -16.94 2.57
N LEU A 118 -20.37 -17.19 3.76
CA LEU A 118 -20.14 -16.36 4.96
C LEU A 118 -18.65 -16.28 5.35
N LEU A 119 -17.88 -17.35 5.15
CA LEU A 119 -16.44 -17.33 5.43
C LEU A 119 -15.71 -16.34 4.53
N LEU A 120 -16.10 -16.29 3.25
CA LEU A 120 -15.55 -15.33 2.28
C LEU A 120 -15.91 -13.91 2.68
N GLN A 121 -17.18 -13.67 3.00
CA GLN A 121 -17.66 -12.35 3.43
C GLN A 121 -16.89 -11.86 4.65
N LEU A 122 -16.69 -12.71 5.67
CA LEU A 122 -15.90 -12.34 6.85
C LEU A 122 -14.46 -11.97 6.50
N VAL A 123 -13.80 -12.73 5.62
CA VAL A 123 -12.44 -12.41 5.15
C VAL A 123 -12.42 -11.07 4.42
N THR A 124 -13.36 -10.82 3.50
CA THR A 124 -13.49 -9.55 2.77
C THR A 124 -13.70 -8.38 3.73
N PHE A 125 -14.63 -8.48 4.68
CA PHE A 125 -14.89 -7.42 5.66
C PHE A 125 -13.68 -7.13 6.54
N ILE A 126 -13.05 -8.17 7.11
CA ILE A 126 -11.88 -8.01 7.97
C ILE A 126 -10.73 -7.36 7.20
N SER A 127 -10.51 -7.77 5.95
CA SER A 127 -9.43 -7.24 5.11
C SER A 127 -9.64 -5.75 4.79
N HIS A 128 -10.84 -5.37 4.36
CA HIS A 128 -11.16 -3.99 4.00
C HIS A 128 -11.20 -3.07 5.23
N LEU A 129 -11.88 -3.46 6.31
CA LEU A 129 -11.96 -2.65 7.53
C LEU A 129 -10.58 -2.48 8.17
N SER A 130 -9.79 -3.56 8.25
CA SER A 130 -8.44 -3.47 8.80
C SER A 130 -7.53 -2.60 7.93
N ALA A 131 -7.70 -2.60 6.60
CA ALA A 131 -6.94 -1.70 5.73
C ALA A 131 -7.26 -0.23 6.00
N LEU A 132 -8.53 0.13 6.20
CA LEU A 132 -8.96 1.49 6.57
C LEU A 132 -8.37 1.93 7.93
N VAL A 133 -8.26 1.01 8.89
CA VAL A 133 -7.62 1.26 10.19
C VAL A 133 -6.15 1.70 10.04
N PHE A 134 -5.48 1.38 8.93
CA PHE A 134 -4.10 1.83 8.66
C PHE A 134 -4.04 3.00 7.66
N ALA A 135 -4.85 2.97 6.60
CA ALA A 135 -4.84 3.99 5.55
C ALA A 135 -5.34 5.35 6.06
N ILE A 136 -6.40 5.38 6.87
CA ILE A 136 -6.95 6.63 7.40
C ILE A 136 -5.95 7.33 8.34
N PRO A 137 -5.33 6.66 9.34
CA PRO A 137 -4.27 7.29 10.13
C PRO A 137 -3.08 7.77 9.31
N LEU A 138 -2.70 7.09 8.24
CA LEU A 138 -1.64 7.55 7.34
C LEU A 138 -2.00 8.91 6.73
N VAL A 139 -3.20 9.06 6.19
CA VAL A 139 -3.71 10.33 5.66
C VAL A 139 -3.64 11.42 6.72
N PHE A 140 -4.11 11.15 7.94
CA PHE A 140 -4.07 12.13 9.03
C PHE A 140 -2.65 12.52 9.45
N ILE A 141 -1.70 11.59 9.44
CA ILE A 141 -0.30 11.86 9.76
C ILE A 141 0.31 12.76 8.67
N LEU A 142 0.10 12.42 7.40
CA LEU A 142 0.58 13.23 6.28
C LEU A 142 -0.04 14.64 6.30
N ALA A 143 -1.34 14.75 6.57
CA ALA A 143 -2.04 16.03 6.69
C ALA A 143 -1.48 16.89 7.83
N LYS A 144 -1.16 16.28 8.98
CA LYS A 144 -0.50 16.97 10.10
C LYS A 144 0.89 17.49 9.70
N TRP A 145 1.68 16.69 8.99
CA TRP A 145 2.99 17.14 8.49
C TRP A 145 2.86 18.23 7.43
N PHE A 146 1.87 18.17 6.55
CA PHE A 146 1.57 19.21 5.58
C PHE A 146 1.17 20.54 6.23
N LYS A 147 0.42 20.50 7.34
CA LYS A 147 0.10 21.70 8.13
C LYS A 147 1.35 22.34 8.73
N SER A 148 2.32 21.54 9.19
CA SER A 148 3.60 22.04 9.72
C SER A 148 4.51 22.61 8.63
N ARG A 149 4.62 21.90 7.50
CA ARG A 149 5.50 22.25 6.38
C ARG A 149 4.80 21.93 5.07
N LYS A 150 4.42 22.98 4.34
CA LYS A 150 3.79 22.85 3.01
C LYS A 150 4.77 22.21 2.04
N ASN A 151 4.37 21.09 1.45
CA ASN A 151 5.14 20.39 0.43
C ASN A 151 4.17 19.69 -0.52
N TYR A 152 4.31 19.95 -1.81
CA TYR A 152 3.40 19.45 -2.83
C TYR A 152 3.41 17.91 -2.93
N ILE A 153 4.55 17.25 -2.67
CA ILE A 153 4.62 15.78 -2.68
C ILE A 153 3.80 15.20 -1.54
N ILE A 154 3.88 15.81 -0.34
CA ILE A 154 3.04 15.40 0.79
C ILE A 154 1.56 15.56 0.43
N LEU A 155 1.18 16.67 -0.22
CA LEU A 155 -0.18 16.89 -0.69
C LEU A 155 -0.64 15.80 -1.68
N LEU A 156 0.18 15.45 -2.66
CA LEU A 156 -0.15 14.38 -3.62
C LEU A 156 -0.34 13.03 -2.92
N TYR A 157 0.47 12.70 -1.92
CA TYR A 157 0.29 11.49 -1.11
C TYR A 157 -0.99 11.54 -0.26
N ILE A 158 -1.36 12.69 0.31
CA ILE A 158 -2.63 12.87 1.03
C ILE A 158 -3.80 12.58 0.09
N ILE A 159 -3.82 13.20 -1.09
CA ILE A 159 -4.88 13.00 -2.08
C ILE A 159 -4.93 11.53 -2.50
N THR A 160 -3.79 10.95 -2.85
CA THR A 160 -3.68 9.53 -3.23
C THR A 160 -4.28 8.62 -2.17
N PHE A 161 -3.79 8.67 -0.93
CA PHE A 161 -4.25 7.71 0.09
C PHE A 161 -5.67 7.98 0.57
N SER A 162 -6.18 9.20 0.38
CA SER A 162 -7.61 9.48 0.55
C SER A 162 -8.43 8.78 -0.52
N LEU A 163 -8.05 8.89 -1.80
CA LEU A 163 -8.71 8.21 -2.91
C LEU A 163 -8.63 6.67 -2.78
N VAL A 164 -7.47 6.12 -2.39
CA VAL A 164 -7.32 4.69 -2.09
C VAL A 164 -8.26 4.27 -0.95
N SER A 165 -8.38 5.07 0.11
CA SER A 165 -9.31 4.78 1.21
C SER A 165 -10.76 4.79 0.72
N THR A 166 -11.13 5.74 -0.13
CA THR A 166 -12.46 5.77 -0.78
C THR A 166 -12.69 4.53 -1.64
N ASN A 167 -11.70 4.10 -2.42
CA ASN A 167 -11.80 2.87 -3.22
C ASN A 167 -12.01 1.63 -2.37
N ILE A 168 -11.33 1.51 -1.22
CA ILE A 168 -11.54 0.40 -0.28
C ILE A 168 -12.98 0.40 0.28
N VAL A 169 -13.58 1.58 0.51
CA VAL A 169 -14.98 1.67 0.93
C VAL A 169 -15.93 1.26 -0.19
N ILE A 170 -15.67 1.71 -1.42
CA ILE A 170 -16.50 1.38 -2.58
C ILE A 170 -16.41 -0.11 -2.92
N SER A 171 -15.20 -0.70 -2.91
CA SER A 171 -15.03 -2.14 -3.15
C SER A 171 -15.76 -2.97 -2.10
N LEU A 172 -15.69 -2.59 -0.82
CA LEU A 172 -16.46 -3.26 0.23
C LEU A 172 -17.98 -3.16 -0.01
N THR A 173 -18.46 -1.98 -0.39
CA THR A 173 -19.88 -1.76 -0.73
C THR A 173 -20.31 -2.61 -1.93
N TYR A 174 -19.46 -2.69 -2.95
CA TYR A 174 -19.67 -3.52 -4.14
C TYR A 174 -19.80 -5.00 -3.77
N TYR A 175 -18.88 -5.52 -2.95
CA TYR A 175 -18.92 -6.92 -2.52
C TYR A 175 -20.13 -7.23 -1.65
N GLU A 176 -20.52 -6.32 -0.76
CA GLU A 176 -21.73 -6.50 0.05
C GLU A 176 -22.98 -6.53 -0.84
N ASN A 177 -23.02 -5.70 -1.88
CA ASN A 177 -24.12 -5.69 -2.85
C ASN A 177 -24.23 -7.02 -3.61
N ILE A 178 -23.11 -7.63 -4.01
CA ILE A 178 -23.09 -8.97 -4.61
C ILE A 178 -23.51 -10.04 -3.60
N PHE A 179 -23.00 -9.96 -2.37
CA PHE A 179 -23.26 -10.94 -1.33
C PHE A 179 -24.74 -11.00 -0.97
N LEU A 180 -25.38 -9.85 -0.73
CA LEU A 180 -26.80 -9.77 -0.35
C LEU A 180 -27.75 -10.34 -1.41
N ARG A 181 -27.33 -10.36 -2.68
CA ARG A 181 -28.08 -11.00 -3.77
C ARG A 181 -27.76 -12.47 -3.97
N SER A 182 -26.76 -13.00 -3.27
CA SER A 182 -26.41 -14.41 -3.40
C SER A 182 -27.43 -15.28 -2.67
N ASN A 183 -28.33 -15.89 -3.44
CA ASN A 183 -29.28 -16.89 -2.91
C ASN A 183 -28.60 -18.21 -2.48
N ALA A 184 -27.31 -18.39 -2.82
CA ALA A 184 -26.55 -19.58 -2.45
C ALA A 184 -25.83 -19.37 -1.12
N SER A 185 -26.15 -20.21 -0.12
CA SER A 185 -25.46 -20.26 1.18
C SER A 185 -24.16 -21.08 1.13
N GLU A 186 -24.04 -21.95 0.12
CA GLU A 186 -22.89 -22.84 -0.10
C GLU A 186 -22.48 -22.78 -1.58
N ILE A 187 -21.17 -22.75 -1.81
CA ILE A 187 -20.59 -22.80 -3.15
C ILE A 187 -19.95 -24.17 -3.34
N ARG A 188 -20.22 -24.79 -4.49
CA ARG A 188 -19.67 -26.08 -4.89
C ARG A 188 -18.76 -25.90 -6.11
N PRO A 189 -17.77 -26.79 -6.32
CA PRO A 189 -17.01 -26.79 -7.56
C PRO A 189 -17.93 -26.96 -8.75
N TYR A 190 -17.92 -25.94 -9.60
CA TYR A 190 -18.61 -25.94 -10.87
C TYR A 190 -17.73 -25.24 -11.90
N ARG A 191 -18.06 -25.42 -13.18
CA ARG A 191 -17.25 -24.88 -14.28
C ARG A 191 -17.23 -23.36 -14.20
N ILE A 192 -16.03 -22.77 -14.15
CA ILE A 192 -15.83 -21.31 -14.06
C ILE A 192 -16.51 -20.59 -15.22
N SER A 193 -16.36 -21.10 -16.44
CA SER A 193 -17.04 -20.54 -17.62
C SER A 193 -18.57 -20.53 -17.50
N SER A 194 -19.14 -21.53 -16.83
CA SER A 194 -20.58 -21.61 -16.63
C SER A 194 -21.09 -20.65 -15.55
N TYR A 195 -20.23 -20.19 -14.62
CA TYR A 195 -20.60 -19.12 -13.70
C TYR A 195 -20.69 -17.76 -14.40
N VAL A 196 -19.80 -17.50 -15.36
CA VAL A 196 -19.75 -16.22 -16.08
C VAL A 196 -20.98 -16.04 -16.94
N THR A 197 -21.41 -17.09 -17.64
CA THR A 197 -22.63 -17.03 -18.48
C THR A 197 -23.92 -16.92 -17.66
N ALA A 198 -23.89 -17.27 -16.37
CA ALA A 198 -25.02 -17.19 -15.45
C ALA A 198 -25.02 -15.93 -14.58
N PHE A 199 -23.94 -15.15 -14.60
CA PHE A 199 -23.79 -13.94 -13.80
C PHE A 199 -24.32 -12.74 -14.59
N TYR A 200 -25.46 -12.21 -14.15
CA TYR A 200 -26.04 -10.99 -14.70
C TYR A 200 -25.70 -9.81 -13.78
N SER A 201 -24.95 -8.84 -14.32
CA SER A 201 -24.68 -7.57 -13.64
C SER A 201 -25.97 -6.75 -13.56
N THR A 202 -26.23 -6.16 -12.40
CA THR A 202 -27.32 -5.19 -12.24
C THR A 202 -26.84 -3.77 -12.57
N PRO A 203 -27.75 -2.82 -12.87
CA PRO A 203 -27.36 -1.42 -13.06
C PRO A 203 -26.61 -0.82 -11.85
N ALA A 204 -26.90 -1.30 -10.63
CA ALA A 204 -26.20 -0.89 -9.43
C ALA A 204 -24.74 -1.40 -9.41
N ASP A 205 -24.50 -2.65 -9.85
CA ASP A 205 -23.15 -3.22 -9.96
C ASP A 205 -22.32 -2.46 -10.99
N GLU A 206 -22.92 -2.17 -12.15
CA GLU A 206 -22.28 -1.41 -13.20
C GLU A 206 -21.93 0.01 -12.73
N SER A 207 -22.84 0.66 -12.02
CA SER A 207 -22.60 1.99 -11.44
C SER A 207 -21.47 1.98 -10.41
N LEU A 208 -21.50 1.05 -9.44
CA LEU A 208 -20.46 0.93 -8.41
C LEU A 208 -19.10 0.56 -9.02
N SER A 209 -19.07 -0.37 -9.98
CA SER A 209 -17.85 -0.73 -10.72
C SER A 209 -17.29 0.47 -11.50
N THR A 210 -18.16 1.24 -12.15
CA THR A 210 -17.77 2.47 -12.86
C THR A 210 -17.17 3.50 -11.90
N VAL A 211 -17.84 3.77 -10.78
CA VAL A 211 -17.37 4.72 -9.76
C VAL A 211 -16.03 4.27 -9.17
N TYR A 212 -15.89 2.98 -8.86
CA TYR A 212 -14.63 2.37 -8.43
C TYR A 212 -13.52 2.61 -9.47
N ASN A 213 -13.77 2.30 -10.74
CA ASN A 213 -12.77 2.44 -11.80
C ASN A 213 -12.34 3.90 -11.98
N VAL A 214 -13.27 4.87 -11.94
CA VAL A 214 -12.94 6.30 -12.04
C VAL A 214 -12.05 6.76 -10.88
N ILE A 215 -12.41 6.41 -9.64
CA ILE A 215 -11.63 6.81 -8.45
C ILE A 215 -10.28 6.08 -8.42
N PHE A 216 -10.23 4.83 -8.88
CA PHE A 216 -9.00 4.08 -9.07
C PHE A 216 -8.06 4.72 -10.09
N ILE A 217 -8.54 5.06 -11.29
CA ILE A 217 -7.76 5.76 -12.31
C ILE A 217 -7.26 7.10 -11.77
N LEU A 218 -8.12 7.87 -11.11
CA LEU A 218 -7.73 9.15 -10.51
C LEU A 218 -6.63 8.96 -9.46
N SER A 219 -6.80 7.98 -8.57
CA SER A 219 -5.80 7.64 -7.56
C SER A 219 -4.47 7.24 -8.20
N PHE A 220 -4.52 6.45 -9.28
CA PHE A 220 -3.35 5.99 -10.01
C PHE A 220 -2.60 7.15 -10.68
N LEU A 221 -3.31 8.08 -11.32
CA LEU A 221 -2.71 9.25 -11.95
C LEU A 221 -2.06 10.18 -10.92
N VAL A 222 -2.72 10.43 -9.78
CA VAL A 222 -2.17 11.28 -8.71
C VAL A 222 -0.90 10.66 -8.12
N ILE A 223 -0.89 9.35 -7.83
CA ILE A 223 0.32 8.71 -7.30
C ILE A 223 1.42 8.57 -8.34
N TRP A 224 1.08 8.44 -9.63
CA TRP A 224 2.04 8.49 -10.71
C TRP A 224 2.74 9.86 -10.77
N ILE A 225 1.98 10.97 -10.66
CA ILE A 225 2.54 12.33 -10.56
C ILE A 225 3.43 12.45 -9.30
N ALA A 226 2.98 11.91 -8.15
CA ALA A 226 3.76 11.91 -6.92
C ALA A 226 5.09 11.15 -7.06
N THR A 227 5.05 10.00 -7.72
CA THR A 227 6.21 9.14 -7.98
C THR A 227 7.17 9.83 -8.94
N MET A 228 6.65 10.43 -10.02
CA MET A 228 7.45 11.22 -10.96
C MET A 228 8.13 12.40 -10.26
N ALA A 229 7.40 13.14 -9.43
CA ALA A 229 7.92 14.23 -8.62
C ALA A 229 9.02 13.79 -7.65
N MET A 230 8.85 12.62 -7.01
CA MET A 230 9.83 12.05 -6.12
C MET A 230 11.07 11.55 -6.89
N LEU A 231 10.89 10.89 -8.04
CA LEU A 231 11.98 10.41 -8.87
C LEU A 231 12.76 11.54 -9.56
N ASN A 232 12.10 12.64 -9.88
CA ASN A 232 12.73 13.81 -10.51
C ASN A 232 13.82 14.39 -9.60
N GLN A 233 13.68 14.25 -8.28
CA GLN A 233 14.71 14.64 -7.32
C GLN A 233 16.01 13.85 -7.52
N TYR A 234 15.94 12.63 -8.04
CA TYR A 234 17.08 11.77 -8.34
C TYR A 234 17.52 11.81 -9.81
N LYS A 235 16.90 12.66 -10.65
CA LYS A 235 17.07 12.66 -12.11
C LYS A 235 18.54 12.75 -12.55
N TYR A 236 19.36 13.51 -11.83
CA TYR A 236 20.79 13.67 -12.13
C TYR A 236 21.58 12.36 -11.96
N ARG A 237 21.29 11.58 -10.91
CA ARG A 237 21.95 10.30 -10.64
C ARG A 237 21.38 9.16 -11.49
N LEU A 238 20.09 9.22 -11.80
CA LEU A 238 19.37 8.18 -12.52
C LEU A 238 19.62 8.26 -14.04
N GLY A 239 19.92 9.45 -14.55
CA GLY A 239 20.08 9.74 -15.98
C GLY A 239 18.75 10.10 -16.64
N LYS A 240 18.75 11.11 -17.52
CA LYS A 240 17.53 11.66 -18.14
C LYS A 240 16.72 10.59 -18.88
N ILE A 241 17.38 9.76 -19.71
CA ILE A 241 16.73 8.73 -20.53
C ILE A 241 16.05 7.69 -19.64
N ARG A 242 16.78 7.14 -18.65
CA ARG A 242 16.24 6.14 -17.71
C ARG A 242 15.06 6.70 -16.91
N TYR A 243 15.11 7.98 -16.51
CA TYR A 243 14.02 8.63 -15.81
C TYR A 243 12.73 8.70 -16.65
N TYR A 244 12.83 9.15 -17.90
CA TYR A 244 11.66 9.22 -18.78
C TYR A 244 11.15 7.83 -19.16
N ALA A 245 12.05 6.87 -19.44
CA ALA A 245 11.66 5.49 -19.73
C ALA A 245 10.88 4.86 -18.56
N LEU A 246 11.37 4.99 -17.33
CA LEU A 246 10.71 4.44 -16.14
C LEU A 246 9.34 5.09 -15.85
N THR A 247 9.14 6.35 -16.25
CA THR A 247 7.89 7.07 -15.95
C THR A 247 6.85 6.93 -17.07
N ILE A 248 7.27 6.93 -18.33
CA ILE A 248 6.38 6.89 -19.50
C ILE A 248 5.94 5.47 -19.85
N ILE A 249 6.84 4.49 -19.86
CA ILE A 249 6.52 3.12 -20.30
C ILE A 249 5.40 2.49 -19.44
N PRO A 250 5.47 2.52 -18.10
CA PRO A 250 4.39 1.97 -17.27
C PRO A 250 3.08 2.74 -17.40
N LEU A 251 3.13 4.04 -17.71
CA LEU A 251 1.93 4.85 -17.91
C LEU A 251 1.20 4.44 -19.20
N ILE A 252 1.93 4.28 -20.31
CA ILE A 252 1.36 3.80 -21.58
C ILE A 252 0.75 2.40 -21.36
N TYR A 253 1.48 1.52 -20.67
CA TYR A 253 1.01 0.18 -20.35
C TYR A 253 -0.24 0.18 -19.45
N PHE A 254 -0.34 1.12 -18.50
CA PHE A 254 -1.51 1.26 -17.64
C PHE A 254 -2.72 1.87 -18.35
N ILE A 255 -2.53 2.79 -19.30
CA ILE A 255 -3.63 3.45 -20.01
C ILE A 255 -4.22 2.53 -21.08
N PHE A 256 -3.40 1.68 -21.70
CA PHE A 256 -3.82 0.84 -22.82
C PHE A 256 -5.09 0.01 -22.56
N PRO A 257 -5.27 -0.65 -21.40
CA PRO A 257 -6.48 -1.42 -21.10
C PRO A 257 -7.76 -0.58 -21.19
N PHE A 258 -7.68 0.73 -20.91
CA PHE A 258 -8.82 1.63 -20.95
C PHE A 258 -9.20 2.10 -22.38
N HIS A 259 -8.59 1.55 -23.44
CA HIS A 259 -8.86 1.96 -24.82
C HIS A 259 -10.33 1.85 -25.25
N THR A 260 -11.08 0.91 -24.65
CA THR A 260 -12.51 0.71 -24.91
C THR A 260 -13.35 1.92 -24.50
N TYR A 261 -12.90 2.70 -23.51
CA TYR A 261 -13.54 3.95 -23.11
C TYR A 261 -13.27 5.11 -24.06
N PHE A 262 -12.21 5.05 -24.88
CA PHE A 262 -11.73 6.20 -25.64
C PHE A 262 -12.01 6.15 -27.14
N ALA A 263 -11.97 4.97 -27.79
CA ALA A 263 -11.92 5.00 -29.26
C ALA A 263 -12.48 3.81 -30.02
N ASN A 264 -12.98 2.74 -29.38
CA ASN A 264 -13.40 1.50 -30.08
C ASN A 264 -12.41 1.03 -31.17
N LEU A 265 -11.13 1.40 -31.05
CA LEU A 265 -10.16 1.38 -32.16
C LEU A 265 -9.81 -0.05 -32.61
N LEU A 266 -10.09 -1.02 -31.75
CA LEU A 266 -9.88 -2.45 -31.96
C LEU A 266 -11.16 -3.22 -32.30
N SER A 267 -12.30 -2.53 -32.49
CA SER A 267 -13.59 -3.17 -32.76
C SER A 267 -13.58 -4.13 -33.96
N PRO A 268 -12.85 -3.89 -35.08
CA PRO A 268 -12.82 -4.83 -36.19
C PRO A 268 -12.13 -6.15 -35.80
N PHE A 269 -10.99 -6.07 -35.10
CA PHE A 269 -10.23 -7.26 -34.68
C PHE A 269 -10.97 -8.09 -33.61
N VAL A 270 -11.70 -7.41 -32.71
CA VAL A 270 -12.53 -8.08 -31.70
C VAL A 270 -13.65 -8.89 -32.35
N LEU A 271 -14.24 -8.43 -33.45
CA LEU A 271 -15.34 -9.12 -34.14
C LEU A 271 -14.87 -10.36 -34.90
N ASP A 272 -13.64 -10.36 -35.45
CA ASP A 272 -13.10 -11.48 -36.21
C ASP A 272 -12.70 -12.68 -35.33
N SER A 273 -12.15 -12.43 -34.13
CA SER A 273 -11.75 -13.49 -33.20
C SER A 273 -11.91 -13.10 -31.72
N PRO A 274 -13.16 -12.97 -31.22
CA PRO A 274 -13.44 -12.44 -29.89
C PRO A 274 -12.70 -13.15 -28.76
N ILE A 275 -12.59 -14.49 -28.85
CA ILE A 275 -11.92 -15.33 -27.85
C ILE A 275 -10.41 -15.08 -27.84
N ALA A 276 -9.77 -15.14 -29.01
CA ALA A 276 -8.31 -14.97 -29.13
C ALA A 276 -7.89 -13.57 -28.67
N VAL A 277 -8.64 -12.54 -29.08
CA VAL A 277 -8.40 -11.16 -28.65
C VAL A 277 -8.58 -11.01 -27.14
N SER A 278 -9.64 -11.57 -26.55
CA SER A 278 -9.89 -11.47 -25.09
C SER A 278 -8.80 -12.18 -24.28
N VAL A 279 -8.33 -13.35 -24.73
CA VAL A 279 -7.25 -14.09 -24.06
C VAL A 279 -5.93 -13.33 -24.16
N ILE A 280 -5.55 -12.86 -25.35
CA ILE A 280 -4.33 -12.06 -25.56
C ILE A 280 -4.38 -10.80 -24.71
N TYR A 281 -5.52 -10.10 -24.72
CA TYR A 281 -5.73 -8.89 -23.93
C TYR A 281 -5.58 -9.17 -22.43
N THR A 282 -6.22 -10.23 -21.92
CA THR A 282 -6.12 -10.63 -20.50
C THR A 282 -4.68 -10.93 -20.12
N ILE A 283 -3.95 -11.72 -20.92
CA ILE A 283 -2.54 -12.04 -20.64
C ILE A 283 -1.67 -10.77 -20.67
N LEU A 284 -1.87 -9.91 -21.66
CA LEU A 284 -1.02 -8.76 -21.88
C LEU A 284 -1.26 -7.66 -20.84
N PHE A 285 -2.49 -7.50 -20.35
CA PHE A 285 -2.89 -6.34 -19.54
C PHE A 285 -3.34 -6.64 -18.11
N SER A 286 -3.47 -7.92 -17.75
CA SER A 286 -3.74 -8.38 -16.36
C SER A 286 -2.78 -7.78 -15.33
N ALA A 287 -1.50 -7.62 -15.70
CA ALA A 287 -0.46 -7.12 -14.81
C ALA A 287 -0.35 -5.58 -14.78
N SER A 288 -1.20 -4.84 -15.50
CA SER A 288 -1.12 -3.37 -15.63
C SER A 288 -1.10 -2.63 -14.29
N LYS A 289 -1.95 -3.05 -13.36
CA LYS A 289 -2.03 -2.46 -12.01
C LYS A 289 -0.76 -2.73 -11.21
N GLN A 290 -0.25 -3.96 -11.26
CA GLN A 290 0.90 -4.42 -10.47
C GLN A 290 2.22 -3.86 -11.02
N VAL A 291 2.33 -3.67 -12.33
CA VAL A 291 3.45 -2.94 -12.96
C VAL A 291 3.46 -1.47 -12.49
N GLY A 292 2.28 -0.84 -12.41
CA GLY A 292 2.14 0.49 -11.80
C GLY A 292 2.55 0.53 -10.32
N ALA A 293 2.05 -0.43 -9.53
CA ALA A 293 2.41 -0.58 -8.12
C ALA A 293 3.92 -0.74 -7.90
N PHE A 294 4.59 -1.50 -8.78
CA PHE A 294 6.04 -1.62 -8.78
C PHE A 294 6.73 -0.28 -9.07
N LEU A 295 6.27 0.48 -10.09
CA LEU A 295 6.80 1.82 -10.36
C LEU A 295 6.67 2.75 -9.15
N PHE A 296 5.53 2.75 -8.47
CA PHE A 296 5.32 3.60 -7.29
C PHE A 296 6.27 3.24 -6.15
N SER A 297 6.48 1.94 -5.92
CA SER A 297 7.42 1.43 -4.92
C SER A 297 8.89 1.76 -5.23
N LEU A 298 9.25 1.90 -6.51
CA LEU A 298 10.62 2.16 -6.96
C LEU A 298 11.20 3.45 -6.38
N SER A 299 10.35 4.45 -6.17
CA SER A 299 10.75 5.71 -5.53
C SER A 299 11.35 5.48 -4.13
N PHE A 300 10.68 4.67 -3.30
CA PHE A 300 11.16 4.27 -1.98
C PHE A 300 12.38 3.35 -2.05
N LEU A 301 12.43 2.46 -3.04
CA LEU A 301 13.58 1.59 -3.27
C LEU A 301 14.84 2.40 -3.57
N ILE A 302 14.76 3.37 -4.48
CA ILE A 302 15.88 4.26 -4.82
C ILE A 302 16.27 5.09 -3.61
N ALA A 303 15.31 5.69 -2.90
CA ALA A 303 15.57 6.44 -1.67
C ALA A 303 16.36 5.61 -0.64
N SER A 304 16.03 4.32 -0.47
CA SER A 304 16.73 3.42 0.46
C SER A 304 18.21 3.20 0.12
N THR A 305 18.60 3.37 -1.15
CA THR A 305 20.00 3.23 -1.59
C THR A 305 20.83 4.50 -1.38
N ILE A 306 20.18 5.63 -1.17
CA ILE A 306 20.82 6.93 -0.97
C ILE A 306 21.08 7.19 0.52
N VAL A 307 20.19 6.69 1.40
CA VAL A 307 20.27 6.96 2.84
C VAL A 307 21.28 6.02 3.52
N PRO A 308 22.29 6.54 4.24
CA PRO A 308 23.29 5.73 4.94
C PRO A 308 22.76 5.12 6.25
N ASN A 309 21.79 5.77 6.90
CA ASN A 309 21.22 5.30 8.16
C ASN A 309 20.39 4.01 7.95
N ASP A 310 20.78 2.92 8.61
CA ASP A 310 20.16 1.60 8.43
C ASP A 310 18.68 1.55 8.85
N GLY A 311 18.31 2.25 9.93
CA GLY A 311 16.92 2.33 10.39
C GLY A 311 16.03 3.02 9.36
N VAL A 312 16.50 4.10 8.75
CA VAL A 312 15.77 4.79 7.68
C VAL A 312 15.72 3.93 6.42
N LYS A 313 16.84 3.34 6.00
CA LYS A 313 16.90 2.43 4.85
C LYS A 313 15.89 1.29 4.96
N LYS A 314 15.86 0.59 6.09
CA LYS A 314 14.92 -0.51 6.36
C LYS A 314 13.47 -0.03 6.37
N SER A 315 13.18 1.13 6.96
CA SER A 315 11.83 1.70 6.93
C SER A 315 11.36 2.08 5.52
N LEU A 316 12.26 2.55 4.65
CA LEU A 316 11.97 2.82 3.24
C LEU A 316 11.73 1.52 2.44
N LEU A 317 12.47 0.45 2.74
CA LEU A 317 12.20 -0.88 2.15
C LEU A 317 10.84 -1.43 2.60
N ILE A 318 10.45 -1.23 3.86
CA ILE A 318 9.10 -1.55 4.33
C ILE A 318 8.04 -0.76 3.56
N SER A 319 8.22 0.55 3.38
CA SER A 319 7.31 1.37 2.56
C SER A 319 7.24 0.91 1.11
N CYS A 320 8.38 0.49 0.54
CA CYS A 320 8.46 -0.06 -0.81
C CYS A 320 7.57 -1.30 -0.96
N ILE A 321 7.75 -2.28 -0.07
CA ILE A 321 6.93 -3.51 -0.06
C ILE A 321 5.46 -3.16 0.17
N GLY A 322 5.15 -2.30 1.14
CA GLY A 322 3.78 -1.88 1.42
C GLY A 322 3.09 -1.18 0.24
N MET A 323 3.84 -0.36 -0.50
CA MET A 323 3.35 0.34 -1.70
C MET A 323 3.00 -0.64 -2.82
N THR A 324 3.88 -1.61 -3.10
CA THR A 324 3.59 -2.66 -4.07
C THR A 324 2.35 -3.45 -3.65
N ILE A 325 2.32 -3.97 -2.42
CA ILE A 325 1.22 -4.82 -1.96
C ILE A 325 -0.11 -4.07 -2.01
N LEU A 326 -0.18 -2.85 -1.49
CA LEU A 326 -1.43 -2.09 -1.42
C LEU A 326 -2.00 -1.80 -2.81
N PHE A 327 -1.20 -1.27 -3.73
CA PHE A 327 -1.69 -0.93 -5.07
C PHE A 327 -1.92 -2.14 -5.98
N SER A 328 -1.24 -3.25 -5.72
CA SER A 328 -1.51 -4.51 -6.42
C SER A 328 -2.79 -5.18 -5.93
N SER A 329 -3.13 -5.05 -4.64
CA SER A 329 -4.20 -5.84 -3.99
C SER A 329 -5.57 -5.16 -3.97
N VAL A 330 -5.62 -3.84 -4.14
CA VAL A 330 -6.90 -3.10 -4.18
C VAL A 330 -7.51 -3.29 -5.57
N GLU A 331 -8.36 -4.31 -5.69
CA GLU A 331 -9.08 -4.71 -6.89
C GLU A 331 -10.46 -5.27 -6.53
N ILE A 332 -11.40 -5.20 -7.48
CA ILE A 332 -12.69 -5.86 -7.40
C ILE A 332 -12.65 -7.12 -8.27
N THR A 333 -12.94 -8.28 -7.68
CA THR A 333 -13.03 -9.60 -8.29
C THR A 333 -14.46 -10.14 -8.14
N PRO A 334 -15.40 -9.74 -9.02
CA PRO A 334 -16.84 -9.93 -8.79
C PRO A 334 -17.28 -11.39 -8.66
N LEU A 335 -16.50 -12.30 -9.23
CA LEU A 335 -16.81 -13.72 -9.28
C LEU A 335 -16.35 -14.50 -8.03
N GLN A 336 -15.62 -13.88 -7.09
CA GLN A 336 -15.08 -14.59 -5.92
C GLN A 336 -16.14 -15.28 -5.05
N TYR A 337 -17.37 -14.74 -5.00
CA TYR A 337 -18.52 -15.31 -4.28
C TYR A 337 -19.32 -16.32 -5.10
N LYS A 338 -18.84 -16.69 -6.29
CA LYS A 338 -19.53 -17.61 -7.19
C LYS A 338 -18.62 -18.74 -7.65
N VAL A 339 -17.31 -18.51 -7.79
CA VAL A 339 -16.38 -19.54 -8.27
C VAL A 339 -15.78 -20.37 -7.13
N SER A 340 -15.42 -21.61 -7.43
CA SER A 340 -14.69 -22.48 -6.50
C SER A 340 -13.42 -23.00 -7.18
N PRO A 341 -12.21 -22.79 -6.61
CA PRO A 341 -11.92 -22.04 -5.38
C PRO A 341 -12.21 -20.53 -5.49
N PRO A 342 -12.31 -19.82 -4.35
CA PRO A 342 -12.63 -18.39 -4.31
C PRO A 342 -11.40 -17.53 -4.66
N TYR A 343 -11.00 -17.57 -5.94
CA TYR A 343 -9.93 -16.73 -6.46
C TYR A 343 -10.27 -15.23 -6.33
N GLY A 344 -9.27 -14.42 -5.98
CA GLY A 344 -9.43 -13.01 -5.59
C GLY A 344 -9.40 -12.82 -4.07
N LEU A 345 -9.80 -13.83 -3.29
CA LEU A 345 -9.82 -13.75 -1.83
C LEU A 345 -8.43 -13.57 -1.21
N ILE A 346 -7.41 -14.22 -1.78
CA ILE A 346 -6.03 -14.11 -1.29
C ILE A 346 -5.47 -12.73 -1.61
N THR A 347 -5.78 -12.20 -2.79
CA THR A 347 -5.47 -10.82 -3.18
C THR A 347 -6.05 -9.83 -2.16
N GLU A 348 -7.32 -9.97 -1.78
CA GLU A 348 -7.92 -9.11 -0.75
C GLU A 348 -7.26 -9.23 0.63
N ALA A 349 -6.88 -10.44 1.01
CA ALA A 349 -6.21 -10.69 2.29
C ALA A 349 -4.88 -9.94 2.44
N PHE A 350 -4.24 -9.56 1.33
CA PHE A 350 -3.02 -8.75 1.31
C PHE A 350 -3.25 -7.24 1.52
N ILE A 351 -4.45 -6.71 1.28
CA ILE A 351 -4.77 -5.27 1.42
C ILE A 351 -4.36 -4.70 2.80
N PRO A 352 -4.79 -5.29 3.96
CA PRO A 352 -4.44 -4.74 5.27
C PRO A 352 -2.92 -4.80 5.54
N LEU A 353 -2.23 -5.82 5.03
CA LEU A 353 -0.78 -5.91 5.15
C LEU A 353 -0.08 -4.77 4.38
N GLY A 354 -0.49 -4.50 3.14
CA GLY A 354 0.03 -3.39 2.35
C GLY A 354 -0.15 -2.03 3.05
N ALA A 355 -1.36 -1.76 3.53
CA ALA A 355 -1.68 -0.52 4.23
C ALA A 355 -0.90 -0.37 5.56
N PHE A 356 -0.75 -1.45 6.33
CA PHE A 356 0.04 -1.47 7.56
C PHE A 356 1.52 -1.18 7.30
N LEU A 357 2.14 -1.90 6.34
CA LEU A 357 3.54 -1.72 6.00
C LEU A 357 3.83 -0.29 5.55
N LEU A 358 2.96 0.26 4.70
CA LEU A 358 3.13 1.62 4.19
C LEU A 358 3.02 2.66 5.32
N LEU A 359 2.03 2.53 6.21
CA LEU A 359 1.89 3.37 7.40
C LEU A 359 3.14 3.31 8.28
N VAL A 360 3.57 2.11 8.67
CA VAL A 360 4.68 1.93 9.61
C VAL A 360 6.01 2.31 8.97
N GLY A 361 6.23 1.99 7.69
CA GLY A 361 7.44 2.33 6.96
C GLY A 361 7.62 3.85 6.84
N ILE A 362 6.60 4.57 6.35
CA ILE A 362 6.66 6.03 6.22
C ILE A 362 6.83 6.68 7.59
N PHE A 363 6.04 6.25 8.58
CA PHE A 363 6.11 6.84 9.91
C PHE A 363 7.47 6.62 10.58
N THR A 364 7.99 5.39 10.54
CA THR A 364 9.30 5.05 11.12
C THR A 364 10.43 5.80 10.42
N SER A 365 10.33 5.99 9.10
CA SER A 365 11.32 6.80 8.35
C SER A 365 11.35 8.25 8.84
N ALA A 366 10.19 8.86 9.07
CA ALA A 366 10.07 10.22 9.56
C ALA A 366 10.62 10.36 10.98
N VAL A 367 10.31 9.41 11.88
CA VAL A 367 10.82 9.39 13.26
C VAL A 367 12.34 9.29 13.29
N ASN A 368 12.92 8.34 12.56
CA ASN A 368 14.37 8.14 12.52
C ASN A 368 15.10 9.40 12.02
N VAL A 369 14.55 10.07 11.01
CA VAL A 369 15.11 11.35 10.53
C VAL A 369 14.91 12.49 11.53
N SER A 370 13.78 12.52 12.24
CA SER A 370 13.47 13.55 13.23
C SER A 370 14.37 13.51 14.47
N GLN A 371 15.05 12.39 14.70
CA GLN A 371 15.91 12.19 15.87
C GLN A 371 17.41 12.17 15.53
N ASP A 372 17.79 11.86 14.28
CA ASP A 372 19.19 11.91 13.84
C ASP A 372 19.60 13.32 13.34
N GLY A 373 20.26 14.09 14.22
CA GLY A 373 20.75 15.42 13.91
C GLY A 373 21.86 15.46 12.85
N LYS A 374 22.69 14.41 12.76
CA LYS A 374 23.74 14.28 11.74
C LYS A 374 23.10 14.03 10.37
N LEU A 375 22.16 13.10 10.30
CA LEU A 375 21.39 12.84 9.08
C LEU A 375 20.62 14.09 8.61
N ARG A 376 20.01 14.86 9.54
CA ARG A 376 19.39 16.17 9.20
C ARG A 376 20.38 17.21 8.68
N ARG A 377 21.62 17.21 9.15
CA ARG A 377 22.69 18.05 8.59
C ARG A 377 23.12 17.56 7.20
N ASP A 378 23.19 16.25 7.00
CA ASP A 378 23.54 15.62 5.72
C ASP A 378 22.47 15.88 4.65
N PHE A 379 21.19 15.93 5.02
CA PHE A 379 20.07 16.42 4.19
C PHE A 379 20.22 17.88 3.74
N ARG A 380 21.21 18.65 4.24
CA ARG A 380 21.47 20.03 3.80
C ARG A 380 22.73 20.19 2.96
N LYS A 381 23.66 19.22 2.97
CA LYS A 381 25.02 19.41 2.44
C LYS A 381 25.46 18.37 1.40
N SER A 382 24.67 17.35 1.10
CA SER A 382 25.11 16.19 0.28
C SER A 382 24.09 15.76 -0.79
N ALA A 383 24.36 14.66 -1.50
CA ALA A 383 23.41 13.99 -2.41
C ALA A 383 22.07 13.61 -1.74
N ILE A 384 22.05 13.52 -0.40
CA ILE A 384 20.85 13.30 0.42
C ILE A 384 19.94 14.54 0.43
N ALA A 385 20.43 15.74 0.08
CA ALA A 385 19.61 16.95 -0.03
C ALA A 385 18.48 16.85 -1.07
N GLN A 386 18.62 15.93 -2.01
CA GLN A 386 17.59 15.64 -3.01
C GLN A 386 16.35 14.97 -2.40
N LEU A 387 16.44 14.32 -1.23
CA LEU A 387 15.34 13.61 -0.57
C LEU A 387 14.36 14.57 0.14
N ASN A 388 13.73 15.47 -0.62
CA ASN A 388 12.89 16.54 -0.08
C ASN A 388 11.68 16.01 0.71
N LEU A 389 11.06 14.91 0.27
CA LEU A 389 9.96 14.29 1.01
C LEU A 389 10.42 13.88 2.42
N LEU A 390 11.47 13.06 2.49
CA LEU A 390 12.00 12.50 3.73
C LEU A 390 12.53 13.59 4.68
N ARG A 391 13.21 14.60 4.13
CA ARG A 391 13.65 15.79 4.87
C ARG A 391 12.46 16.55 5.45
N THR A 392 11.41 16.77 4.65
CA THR A 392 10.24 17.55 5.08
C THR A 392 9.46 16.84 6.19
N ILE A 393 9.16 15.54 6.01
CA ILE A 393 8.43 14.77 7.02
C ILE A 393 9.24 14.61 8.31
N GLY A 394 10.56 14.46 8.21
CA GLY A 394 11.44 14.38 9.38
C GLY A 394 11.52 15.69 10.17
N ILE A 395 11.60 16.84 9.50
CA ILE A 395 11.57 18.16 10.16
C ILE A 395 10.19 18.42 10.78
N ALA A 396 9.10 18.14 10.06
CA ALA A 396 7.75 18.32 10.57
C ALA A 396 7.48 17.42 11.80
N GLN A 397 8.00 16.19 11.78
CA GLN A 397 7.92 15.28 12.93
C GLN A 397 8.76 15.79 14.11
N MET A 398 9.95 16.34 13.87
CA MET A 398 10.79 16.94 14.91
C MET A 398 10.11 18.14 15.58
N GLU A 399 9.56 19.08 14.79
CA GLU A 399 8.81 20.24 15.30
C GLU A 399 7.65 19.79 16.20
N LYS A 400 6.91 18.78 15.76
CA LYS A 400 5.80 18.20 16.54
C LYS A 400 6.27 17.57 17.86
N GLU A 401 7.39 16.87 17.86
CA GLU A 401 7.97 16.29 19.09
C GLU A 401 8.47 17.37 20.06
N LEU A 402 9.08 18.45 19.54
CA LEU A 402 9.51 19.59 20.34
C LEU A 402 8.32 20.28 21.03
N VAL A 403 7.26 20.60 20.28
CA VAL A 403 6.03 21.21 20.84
C VAL A 403 5.40 20.30 21.90
N LYS A 404 5.38 18.98 21.65
CA LYS A 404 4.85 18.01 22.62
C LYS A 404 5.67 17.98 23.91
N ASN A 405 6.99 17.95 23.80
CA ASN A 405 7.88 17.92 24.95
C ASN A 405 7.80 19.23 25.74
N PHE A 406 7.72 20.37 25.06
CA PHE A 406 7.51 21.67 25.69
C PHE A 406 6.22 21.69 26.53
N LYS A 407 5.07 21.29 25.95
CA LYS A 407 3.79 21.19 26.67
C LYS A 407 3.83 20.22 27.87
N LEU A 408 4.67 19.18 27.82
CA LEU A 408 4.85 18.27 28.96
C LEU A 408 5.69 18.87 30.08
N VAL A 409 6.69 19.70 29.73
CA VAL A 409 7.50 20.45 30.71
C VAL A 409 6.65 21.54 31.36
N GLU A 410 5.90 22.31 30.56
CA GLU A 410 4.95 23.33 31.04
C GLU A 410 3.95 22.75 32.05
N LYS A 411 3.29 21.63 31.70
CA LYS A 411 2.36 20.94 32.62
C LYS A 411 3.01 20.42 33.91
N ARG A 412 4.33 20.23 33.94
CA ARG A 412 5.09 19.77 35.12
C ARG A 412 5.64 20.93 35.95
N SER A 413 5.66 22.15 35.40
CA SER A 413 6.19 23.36 36.04
C SER A 413 5.17 24.50 35.95
N PRO A 414 4.04 24.44 36.69
CA PRO A 414 2.97 25.44 36.62
C PRO A 414 3.36 26.83 37.16
N ASN A 415 4.53 26.97 37.81
CA ASN A 415 5.01 28.23 38.39
C ASN A 415 6.01 28.99 37.49
N LEU A 416 6.08 28.70 36.20
CA LEU A 416 6.71 29.62 35.26
C LEU A 416 5.78 30.82 35.12
N GLU A 417 6.05 31.89 35.86
CA GLU A 417 5.45 33.20 35.63
C GLU A 417 5.76 33.63 34.19
N THR A 418 4.82 33.43 33.28
CA THR A 418 4.99 33.91 31.92
C THR A 418 3.72 34.54 31.38
N THR A 419 3.84 35.84 31.17
CA THR A 419 2.88 36.80 30.60
C THR A 419 2.51 36.56 29.12
N GLN A 420 2.83 35.40 28.55
CA GLN A 420 2.60 35.11 27.13
C GLN A 420 1.45 34.12 26.95
N ASP A 421 0.53 34.42 26.03
CA ASP A 421 -0.49 33.49 25.58
C ASP A 421 0.19 32.29 24.89
N TYR A 422 0.09 31.09 25.47
CA TYR A 422 0.73 29.87 24.96
C TYR A 422 -0.23 28.98 24.16
N SER A 423 -1.03 29.60 23.30
CA SER A 423 -1.79 28.86 22.28
C SER A 423 -0.87 27.93 21.47
N GLU A 424 -1.41 26.83 20.91
CA GLU A 424 -0.61 25.88 20.13
C GLU A 424 0.12 26.54 18.94
N GLU A 425 -0.42 27.66 18.44
CA GLU A 425 0.19 28.45 17.39
C GLU A 425 1.37 29.26 17.92
N ASN A 426 1.26 29.87 19.11
CA ASN A 426 2.35 30.62 19.74
C ASN A 426 3.52 29.71 20.14
N VAL A 427 3.26 28.50 20.66
CA VAL A 427 4.35 27.52 20.95
C VAL A 427 5.04 27.06 19.67
N LYS A 428 4.30 26.87 18.58
CA LYS A 428 4.90 26.57 17.27
C LYS A 428 5.77 27.71 16.79
N GLN A 429 5.33 28.96 16.97
CA GLN A 429 6.06 30.15 16.59
C GLN A 429 7.37 30.28 17.38
N ILE A 430 7.33 30.13 18.71
CA ILE A 430 8.52 30.14 19.58
C ILE A 430 9.52 29.05 19.16
N VAL A 431 9.06 27.81 18.96
CA VAL A 431 9.93 26.72 18.49
C VAL A 431 10.52 27.05 17.12
N HIS A 432 9.75 27.67 16.24
CA HIS A 432 10.22 28.06 14.91
C HIS A 432 11.29 29.16 14.98
N GLU A 433 11.07 30.20 15.79
CA GLU A 433 11.98 31.31 16.02
C GLU A 433 13.30 30.81 16.64
N VAL A 434 13.24 30.00 17.69
CA VAL A 434 14.44 29.40 18.32
C VAL A 434 15.22 28.54 17.32
N LEU A 435 14.53 27.76 16.47
CA LEU A 435 15.19 26.97 15.42
C LEU A 435 15.81 27.85 14.31
N GLN A 436 15.23 29.02 14.03
CA GLN A 436 15.80 29.99 13.10
C GLN A 436 17.01 30.71 13.70
N GLU A 437 16.96 31.11 14.96
CA GLU A 437 18.08 31.74 15.67
C GLU A 437 19.27 30.79 15.80
N LEU A 438 19.03 29.53 16.19
CA LEU A 438 20.07 28.52 16.25
C LEU A 438 20.70 28.27 14.88
N LYS A 439 19.91 28.34 13.79
CA LYS A 439 20.45 28.30 12.43
C LYS A 439 21.32 29.52 12.12
N GLN A 440 20.89 30.73 12.45
CA GLN A 440 21.67 31.94 12.21
C GLN A 440 22.98 31.96 13.01
N LYS A 441 22.96 31.53 14.28
CA LYS A 441 24.17 31.38 15.10
C LYS A 441 25.16 30.37 14.52
N ASP A 442 24.67 29.23 14.03
CA ASP A 442 25.49 28.21 13.34
C ASP A 442 26.09 28.71 12.01
N PHE A 443 25.44 29.67 11.34
CA PHE A 443 25.95 30.32 10.14
C PHE A 443 27.02 31.38 10.47
N ARG A 444 26.76 32.27 11.43
CA ARG A 444 27.75 33.30 11.84
C ARG A 444 29.05 32.69 12.39
N LYS A 445 28.98 31.57 13.12
CA LYS A 445 30.18 30.85 13.59
C LYS A 445 31.04 30.27 12.46
N ARG A 446 30.51 30.12 11.24
CA ARG A 446 31.24 29.61 10.07
C ARG A 446 31.77 30.69 9.15
N GLU A 447 31.27 31.92 9.24
CA GLU A 447 31.85 33.08 8.56
C GLU A 447 33.03 33.68 9.34
N GLN A 448 33.15 33.32 10.63
CA GLN A 448 34.23 33.73 11.52
C GLN A 448 35.33 32.67 11.68
N SER A 449 35.25 31.55 10.95
CA SER A 449 36.25 30.47 10.87
C SER A 449 36.67 30.27 9.43
#